data_AF-H0SJF0-F1
#
_entry.id   AF-H0SJF0-F1
#
_cell.length_a   1.000
_cell.length_b   1.000
_cell.length_c   1.000
_cell.angle_alpha   90.00
_cell.angle_beta   90.00
_cell.angle_gamma   90.00
#
_symmetry.space_group_name_H-M   'P 1'
#
loop_
_entity.id
_entity.type
_entity.pdbx_description
1 polymer ?
#
loop_
_entity_poly.entity_id
_entity_poly.type
_entity_poly.pdbx_seq_one_letter_code
_entity_poly.pdbx_strand_id
1 'polypeptide(L)'
;MDANGRAASTLIYFLLARGERSHWHRVDAVETWHYYAGSPLRLRIAGDGEAPQTTTLGIDLAAGQQPQAVVPAHAWQAAESTGDWTLVGCTVAPGFEFAGFVLAPPGWEPTV
;
A
#
# COMPACT_ATOMS: atom_id res chain seq x y z
N MET A 1 -14.46 -4.61 17.67
CA MET A 1 -13.09 -4.47 18.18
C MET A 1 -12.60 -5.85 18.59
N ASP A 2 -11.30 -6.10 18.55
CA ASP A 2 -10.70 -7.33 19.10
C ASP A 2 -10.67 -7.30 20.64
N ALA A 3 -10.07 -8.32 21.27
CA ALA A 3 -9.97 -8.42 22.72
C ALA A 3 -9.19 -7.27 23.39
N ASN A 4 -8.38 -6.53 22.63
CA ASN A 4 -7.55 -5.42 23.11
C ASN A 4 -8.16 -4.05 22.77
N GLY A 5 -9.35 -3.99 22.16
CA GLY A 5 -10.02 -2.75 21.78
C GLY A 5 -9.65 -2.21 20.39
N ARG A 6 -8.79 -2.90 19.63
CA ARG A 6 -8.44 -2.50 18.26
C ARG A 6 -9.62 -2.74 17.33
N ALA A 7 -9.89 -1.82 16.39
CA ALA A 7 -10.96 -2.01 15.41
C ALA A 7 -10.74 -3.30 14.59
N ALA A 8 -11.82 -3.98 14.17
CA ALA A 8 -11.68 -5.20 13.37
C ALA A 8 -11.06 -4.90 11.99
N SER A 9 -11.40 -3.75 11.42
CA SER A 9 -10.76 -3.18 10.25
C SER A 9 -10.96 -1.66 10.20
N THR A 10 -10.15 -0.99 9.38
CA THR A 10 -10.34 0.41 8.98
C THR A 10 -10.28 0.49 7.47
N LEU A 11 -10.96 1.49 6.90
CA LEU A 11 -10.94 1.74 5.46
C LEU A 11 -10.81 3.23 5.18
N ILE A 12 -10.02 3.58 4.17
CA ILE A 12 -9.78 4.97 3.75
C ILE A 12 -9.91 5.08 2.23
N TYR A 13 -10.20 6.29 1.77
CA TYR A 13 -9.82 6.74 0.43
C TYR A 13 -8.42 7.33 0.48
N PHE A 14 -7.61 7.01 -0.53
CA PHE A 14 -6.28 7.56 -0.68
C PHE A 14 -6.03 7.92 -2.15
N LEU A 15 -5.56 9.15 -2.40
CA LEU A 15 -5.31 9.68 -3.73
C LEU A 15 -3.85 10.10 -3.84
N LEU A 16 -3.21 9.73 -4.94
CA LEU A 16 -1.86 10.17 -5.31
C LEU A 16 -1.93 10.90 -6.64
N ALA A 17 -1.59 12.19 -6.64
CA ALA A 17 -1.44 12.99 -7.85
C ALA A 17 -0.05 12.85 -8.47
N ARG A 18 0.12 13.36 -9.70
CA ARG A 18 1.39 13.39 -10.41
C ARG A 18 2.48 14.05 -9.56
N GLY A 19 3.59 13.32 -9.36
CA GLY A 19 4.73 13.78 -8.57
C GLY A 19 4.60 13.52 -7.06
N GLU A 20 3.41 13.13 -6.58
CA GLU A 20 3.23 12.62 -5.22
C GLU A 20 3.60 11.13 -5.16
N ARG A 21 4.07 10.72 -3.98
CA ARG A 21 4.37 9.32 -3.69
C ARG A 21 3.99 8.96 -2.26
N SER A 22 3.47 7.76 -2.12
CA SER A 22 3.45 7.07 -0.82
C SER A 22 4.87 6.58 -0.54
N HIS A 23 5.52 7.22 0.42
CA HIS A 23 6.89 6.88 0.81
C HIS A 23 6.94 5.50 1.46
N TRP A 24 8.11 4.88 1.47
CA TRP A 24 8.32 3.59 2.12
C TRP A 24 7.84 3.63 3.57
N HIS A 25 6.87 2.78 3.89
CA HIS A 25 6.33 2.60 5.22
C HIS A 25 5.91 1.15 5.43
N ARG A 26 5.64 0.78 6.67
CA ARG A 26 5.05 -0.52 7.02
C ARG A 26 4.05 -0.38 8.14
N VAL A 27 3.12 -1.34 8.20
CA VAL A 27 2.08 -1.43 9.22
C VAL A 27 2.18 -2.79 9.89
N ASP A 28 1.85 -2.87 11.17
CA ASP A 28 1.79 -4.11 11.96
C ASP A 28 0.63 -5.05 11.61
N ALA A 29 -0.13 -4.73 10.57
CA ALA A 29 -1.32 -5.44 10.11
C ALA A 29 -1.32 -5.56 8.59
N VAL A 30 -2.12 -6.49 8.08
CA VAL A 30 -2.30 -6.66 6.64
C VAL A 30 -3.04 -5.46 6.08
N GLU A 31 -2.56 -4.94 4.96
CA GLU A 31 -3.22 -3.86 4.21
C GLU A 31 -3.57 -4.33 2.80
N THR A 32 -4.83 -4.17 2.43
CA THR A 32 -5.33 -4.48 1.09
C THR A 32 -5.59 -3.19 0.34
N TRP A 33 -4.93 -3.02 -0.79
CA TRP A 33 -5.10 -1.89 -1.71
C TRP A 33 -6.11 -2.25 -2.78
N HIS A 34 -7.03 -1.32 -3.09
CA HIS A 34 -8.10 -1.49 -4.06
C HIS A 34 -8.04 -0.33 -5.05
N TYR A 35 -7.81 -0.61 -6.33
CA TYR A 35 -7.93 0.41 -7.36
C TYR A 35 -9.39 0.86 -7.50
N TYR A 36 -9.62 2.18 -7.53
CA TYR A 36 -10.95 2.74 -7.78
C TYR A 36 -11.02 3.51 -9.09
N ALA A 37 -10.08 4.41 -9.38
CA ALA A 37 -10.11 5.21 -10.60
C ALA A 37 -8.75 5.85 -10.92
N GLY A 38 -8.64 6.38 -12.15
CA GLY A 38 -7.47 7.13 -12.61
C GLY A 38 -6.46 6.27 -13.37
N SER A 39 -5.22 6.75 -13.44
CA SER A 39 -4.12 5.96 -14.02
C SER A 39 -3.78 4.76 -13.13
N PRO A 40 -3.14 3.71 -13.66
CA PRO A 40 -2.64 2.61 -12.84
C PRO A 40 -1.71 3.11 -11.71
N LEU A 41 -1.65 2.35 -10.61
CA LEU A 41 -0.71 2.59 -9.51
C LEU A 41 0.41 1.55 -9.58
N ARG A 42 1.66 1.94 -9.36
CA ARG A 42 2.71 0.99 -8.99
C ARG A 42 2.75 0.87 -7.48
N LEU A 43 2.52 -0.33 -6.97
CA LEU A 43 2.70 -0.68 -5.56
C LEU A 43 3.96 -1.55 -5.44
N ARG A 44 4.98 -1.04 -4.77
CA ARG A 44 6.22 -1.76 -4.43
C ARG A 44 6.06 -2.36 -3.04
N ILE A 45 6.38 -3.64 -2.88
CA ILE A 45 6.28 -4.40 -1.62
C ILE A 45 7.61 -5.12 -1.39
N ALA A 46 8.14 -5.07 -0.17
CA ALA A 46 9.34 -5.81 0.21
C ALA A 46 9.18 -6.43 1.61
N GLY A 47 9.47 -7.72 1.73
CA GLY A 47 9.71 -8.36 3.02
C GLY A 47 11.04 -7.89 3.65
N ASP A 48 11.26 -8.24 4.91
CA ASP A 48 12.54 -7.94 5.57
C ASP A 48 13.67 -8.74 4.89
N GLY A 49 14.65 -8.02 4.33
CA GLY A 49 15.78 -8.61 3.59
C GLY A 49 15.44 -9.13 2.20
N GLU A 50 14.29 -8.73 1.64
CA GLU A 50 13.87 -9.12 0.29
C GLU A 50 13.95 -7.94 -0.69
N ALA A 51 14.26 -8.26 -1.95
CA ALA A 51 14.19 -7.26 -3.01
C ALA A 51 12.73 -6.81 -3.23
N PRO A 52 12.49 -5.50 -3.42
CA PRO A 52 11.16 -4.99 -3.73
C PRO A 52 10.53 -5.64 -4.97
N GLN A 53 9.33 -6.18 -4.82
CA GLN A 53 8.48 -6.63 -5.92
C GLN A 53 7.46 -5.54 -6.25
N THR A 54 7.11 -5.41 -7.54
CA THR A 54 6.13 -4.40 -7.99
C THR A 54 4.87 -5.06 -8.50
N THR A 55 3.72 -4.66 -7.96
CA THR A 55 2.39 -4.96 -8.49
C THR A 55 1.81 -3.70 -9.13
N THR A 56 1.21 -3.83 -10.32
CA THR A 56 0.52 -2.71 -10.96
C THR A 56 -0.98 -2.81 -10.68
N LEU A 57 -1.50 -1.86 -9.90
CA LEU A 57 -2.93 -1.79 -9.63
C LEU A 57 -3.67 -1.07 -10.76
N GLY A 58 -4.72 -1.70 -11.27
CA GLY A 58 -5.54 -1.18 -12.36
C GLY A 58 -6.51 -2.23 -12.89
N ILE A 59 -7.20 -1.92 -13.98
CA ILE A 59 -8.27 -2.76 -14.54
C ILE A 59 -7.91 -3.46 -15.85
N ASP A 60 -6.72 -3.20 -16.42
CA ASP A 60 -6.25 -3.91 -17.62
C ASP A 60 -5.64 -5.28 -17.25
N LEU A 61 -6.53 -6.25 -17.01
CA LEU A 61 -6.17 -7.61 -16.62
C LEU A 61 -5.33 -8.32 -17.69
N ALA A 62 -5.58 -8.02 -18.97
CA ALA A 62 -4.84 -8.61 -20.09
C ALA A 62 -3.37 -8.13 -20.12
N ALA A 63 -3.12 -6.91 -19.64
CA ALA A 63 -1.78 -6.37 -19.41
C ALA A 63 -1.16 -6.78 -18.07
N GLY A 64 -1.80 -7.66 -17.29
CA GLY A 64 -1.31 -8.14 -16.00
C GLY A 64 -1.55 -7.17 -14.84
N GLN A 65 -2.36 -6.12 -15.03
CA GLN A 65 -2.81 -5.28 -13.91
C GLN A 65 -3.79 -6.04 -13.03
N GLN A 66 -3.85 -5.68 -11.76
CA GLN A 66 -4.76 -6.29 -10.79
C GLN A 66 -5.51 -5.19 -10.04
N PRO A 67 -6.84 -5.25 -9.89
CA PRO A 67 -7.58 -4.20 -9.20
C PRO A 67 -7.38 -4.25 -7.67
N GLN A 68 -6.72 -5.29 -7.15
CA GLN A 68 -6.44 -5.46 -5.73
C GLN A 68 -5.04 -6.04 -5.53
N ALA A 69 -4.37 -5.62 -4.45
CA ALA A 69 -3.15 -6.27 -3.96
C ALA A 69 -3.15 -6.30 -2.42
N VAL A 70 -2.47 -7.30 -1.86
CA VAL A 70 -2.33 -7.49 -0.42
C VAL A 70 -0.88 -7.24 -0.02
N VAL A 71 -0.68 -6.31 0.91
CA VAL A 71 0.60 -6.09 1.59
C VAL A 71 0.57 -6.87 2.90
N PRO A 72 1.46 -7.87 3.08
CA PRO A 72 1.54 -8.61 4.34
C PRO A 72 1.88 -7.70 5.53
N ALA A 73 1.46 -8.10 6.73
CA ALA A 73 1.85 -7.39 7.95
C ALA A 73 3.38 -7.28 8.04
N HIS A 74 3.86 -6.12 8.50
CA HIS A 74 5.26 -5.73 8.63
C HIS A 74 6.07 -5.61 7.33
N ALA A 75 5.50 -5.93 6.16
CA ALA A 75 6.17 -5.69 4.88
C ALA A 75 6.27 -4.19 4.61
N TRP A 76 7.40 -3.77 4.03
CA TRP A 76 7.57 -2.42 3.51
C TRP A 76 6.74 -2.25 2.24
N GLN A 77 6.11 -1.08 2.11
CA GLN A 77 5.33 -0.70 0.94
C GLN A 77 5.58 0.76 0.55
N ALA A 78 5.56 1.02 -0.76
CA ALA A 78 5.60 2.34 -1.35
C ALA A 78 4.77 2.36 -2.64
N ALA A 79 4.21 3.51 -2.99
CA ALA A 79 3.33 3.61 -4.15
C ALA A 79 3.43 4.94 -4.88
N GLU A 80 3.20 4.90 -6.20
CA GLU A 80 3.11 6.08 -7.06
C GLU A 80 2.09 5.85 -8.18
N SER A 81 1.43 6.93 -8.61
CA SER A 81 0.60 6.90 -9.83
C SER A 81 1.50 6.82 -11.07
N THR A 82 1.10 6.06 -12.09
CA THR A 82 1.80 6.03 -13.38
C THR A 82 1.36 7.16 -14.32
N GLY A 83 0.47 8.06 -13.89
CA GLY A 83 -0.07 9.13 -14.72
C GLY A 83 -0.42 10.38 -13.92
N ASP A 84 -1.57 10.99 -14.21
CA ASP A 84 -1.97 12.26 -13.57
C ASP A 84 -2.42 12.08 -12.13
N TRP A 85 -3.15 11.01 -11.85
CA TRP A 85 -3.60 10.66 -10.50
C TRP A 85 -4.10 9.22 -10.45
N THR A 86 -4.11 8.65 -9.25
CA THR A 86 -4.78 7.38 -8.95
C THR A 86 -5.54 7.49 -7.65
N LEU A 87 -6.81 7.09 -7.66
CA LEU A 87 -7.63 6.91 -6.46
C LEU A 87 -7.67 5.44 -6.10
N VAL A 88 -7.38 5.14 -4.85
CA VAL A 88 -7.48 3.81 -4.27
C VAL A 88 -8.28 3.83 -2.97
N GLY A 89 -8.69 2.64 -2.54
CA GLY A 89 -9.10 2.37 -1.17
C GLY A 89 -8.11 1.45 -0.47
N CYS A 90 -7.79 1.76 0.78
CA CYS A 90 -6.96 0.88 1.60
C CYS A 90 -7.79 0.34 2.75
N THR A 91 -7.76 -0.98 2.92
CA THR A 91 -8.37 -1.66 4.08
C THR A 91 -7.28 -2.31 4.90
N VAL A 92 -7.22 -1.99 6.19
CA VAL A 92 -6.25 -2.57 7.12
C VAL A 92 -6.99 -3.44 8.13
N ALA A 93 -6.53 -4.69 8.32
CA ALA A 93 -7.11 -5.64 9.26
C ALA A 93 -5.99 -6.44 9.98
N PRO A 94 -5.92 -6.40 11.32
CA PRO A 94 -6.71 -5.58 12.25
C PRO A 94 -6.61 -4.07 11.97
N GLY A 95 -7.60 -3.28 12.39
CA GLY A 95 -7.73 -1.86 12.01
C GLY A 95 -6.48 -1.02 12.22
N PHE A 96 -6.22 -0.04 11.36
CA PHE A 96 -5.03 0.81 11.43
C PHE A 96 -4.92 1.56 12.76
N GLU A 97 -3.73 1.55 13.34
CA GLU A 97 -3.36 2.38 14.48
C GLU A 97 -1.96 2.96 14.25
N PHE A 98 -1.75 4.23 14.56
CA PHE A 98 -0.44 4.89 14.37
C PHE A 98 0.69 4.23 15.16
N ALA A 99 0.40 3.54 16.27
CA ALA A 99 1.39 2.81 17.05
C ALA A 99 2.03 1.65 16.27
N GLY A 100 1.31 1.09 15.28
CA GLY A 100 1.80 0.03 14.39
C GLY A 100 2.40 0.54 13.08
N PHE A 101 2.42 1.85 12.85
CA PHE A 101 2.90 2.47 11.62
C PHE A 101 4.36 2.92 11.75
N VAL A 102 5.18 2.58 10.76
CA VAL A 102 6.56 3.04 10.67
C VAL A 102 6.81 3.65 9.30
N LEU A 103 7.25 4.90 9.26
CA LEU A 103 7.70 5.59 8.06
C LEU A 103 9.23 5.51 7.95
N ALA A 104 9.73 5.12 6.79
CA ALA A 104 11.16 5.10 6.53
C ALA A 104 11.76 6.52 6.47
N PRO A 105 13.05 6.69 6.79
CA PRO A 105 13.74 7.95 6.57
C PRO A 105 13.68 8.40 5.09
N PRO A 106 13.72 9.71 4.81
CA PRO A 106 13.78 10.20 3.44
C PRO A 106 14.95 9.59 2.66
N GLY A 107 14.67 9.09 1.45
CA GLY A 107 15.69 8.49 0.57
C GLY A 107 16.08 7.05 0.91
N TRP A 108 15.52 6.46 1.97
CA TRP A 108 15.69 5.06 2.26
C TRP A 108 14.88 4.18 1.29
N GLU A 109 15.46 3.06 0.86
CA GLU A 109 14.76 1.96 0.19
C GLU A 109 15.18 0.63 0.82
N PRO A 110 14.33 -0.42 0.79
CA PRO A 110 14.71 -1.75 1.24
C PRO A 110 15.90 -2.28 0.44
N THR A 111 16.99 -2.65 1.13
CA THR A 111 18.12 -3.36 0.54
C THR A 111 17.92 -4.86 0.69
N VAL A 112 18.38 -5.62 -0.31
CA VAL A 112 18.52 -7.09 -0.25
C VAL A 112 19.54 -7.47 0.83
#